data_AF-A0AAV2VHP3-F1
#
_entry.id   AF-A0AAV2VHP3-F1
#
_cell.length_a   1.000
_cell.length_b   1.000
_cell.length_c   1.000
_cell.angle_alpha   90.00
_cell.angle_beta   90.00
_cell.angle_gamma   90.00
#
_symmetry.space_group_name_H-M   'P 1'
#
loop_
_entity.id
_entity.type
_entity.pdbx_description
1 polymer ?
#
loop_
_entity_poly.entity_id
_entity_poly.type
_entity_poly.pdbx_seq_one_letter_code
_entity_poly.pdbx_strand_id
1 'polypeptide(L)'
;MTGTILIQYTETFENSLNDSIEHLSQWEEEHRVIEGIESLLDSFEENVSQNPHMYSRCADLVSLGVKNIREYKKSGFRLLYEVHDNKTVYGLILLRQKQDISMALIDYCIIHK
;
A
#
# COMPACT_ATOMS: atom_id res chain seq x y z
N MET A 1 13.39 16.84 18.37
CA MET A 1 14.30 16.01 17.56
C MET A 1 13.44 15.22 16.59
N THR A 2 13.27 15.71 15.38
CA THR A 2 12.62 14.97 14.30
C THR A 2 13.63 13.95 13.79
N GLY A 3 13.50 12.70 14.25
CA GLY A 3 14.26 11.60 13.66
C GLY A 3 13.79 11.40 12.21
N THR A 4 14.72 11.10 11.31
CA THR A 4 14.40 10.74 9.93
C THR A 4 13.47 9.52 9.94
N ILE A 5 12.33 9.61 9.25
CA ILE A 5 11.45 8.46 9.02
C ILE A 5 12.07 7.61 7.91
N LEU A 6 12.27 6.32 8.19
CA LEU A 6 12.70 5.34 7.22
C LEU A 6 11.46 4.72 6.56
N ILE A 7 11.41 4.71 5.23
CA ILE A 7 10.33 4.07 4.48
C ILE A 7 10.91 2.83 3.79
N GLN A 8 10.24 1.69 3.95
CA GLN A 8 10.65 0.43 3.35
C GLN A 8 9.43 -0.27 2.77
N TYR A 9 9.60 -0.89 1.61
CA TYR A 9 8.59 -1.73 1.00
C TYR A 9 8.91 -3.20 1.25
N THR A 10 7.88 -3.97 1.58
CA THR A 10 8.02 -5.42 1.78
C THR A 10 8.02 -6.16 0.45
N GLU A 11 8.51 -7.40 0.44
CA GLU A 11 8.43 -8.27 -0.73
C GLU A 11 6.96 -8.46 -1.20
N THR A 12 6.01 -8.52 -0.27
CA THR A 12 4.57 -8.55 -0.57
C THR A 12 4.10 -7.34 -1.34
N PHE A 13 4.61 -6.15 -1.00
CA PHE A 13 4.32 -4.95 -1.76
C PHE A 13 4.86 -5.07 -3.19
N GLU A 14 6.14 -5.44 -3.35
CA GLU A 14 6.77 -5.58 -4.67
C GLU A 14 6.03 -6.57 -5.57
N ASN A 15 5.63 -7.72 -5.01
CA ASN A 15 4.84 -8.72 -5.70
C ASN A 15 3.47 -8.15 -6.14
N SER A 16 2.75 -7.49 -5.23
CA SER A 16 1.44 -6.90 -5.54
C SER A 16 1.51 -5.72 -6.52
N LEU A 17 2.63 -4.99 -6.54
CA LEU A 17 2.94 -3.95 -7.51
C LEU A 17 3.08 -4.57 -8.90
N ASN A 18 3.92 -5.59 -9.04
CA ASN A 18 4.13 -6.29 -10.30
C ASN A 18 2.83 -6.92 -10.82
N ASP A 19 2.07 -7.59 -9.96
CA ASP A 19 0.76 -8.18 -10.30
C ASP A 19 -0.22 -7.11 -10.79
N SER A 20 -0.22 -5.92 -10.16
CA SER A 20 -1.07 -4.80 -10.55
C SER A 20 -0.71 -4.25 -11.94
N ILE A 21 0.59 -4.09 -12.21
CA ILE A 21 1.08 -3.63 -13.51
C ILE A 21 0.74 -4.67 -14.58
N GLU A 22 1.10 -5.93 -14.38
CA GLU A 22 0.84 -7.00 -15.36
C GLU A 22 -0.65 -7.14 -15.70
N HIS A 23 -1.53 -7.11 -14.70
CA HIS A 23 -2.95 -7.23 -14.92
C HIS A 23 -3.53 -6.00 -15.64
N LEU A 24 -3.14 -4.79 -15.26
CA LEU A 24 -3.75 -3.57 -15.79
C LEU A 24 -3.23 -3.21 -17.19
N SER A 25 -1.98 -3.54 -17.52
CA SER A 25 -1.41 -3.36 -18.86
C SER A 25 -2.12 -4.18 -19.94
N GLN A 26 -2.97 -5.14 -19.55
CA GLN A 26 -3.83 -5.89 -20.48
C GLN A 26 -5.05 -5.08 -20.96
N TRP A 27 -5.47 -4.06 -20.21
CA TRP A 27 -6.75 -3.36 -20.40
C TRP A 27 -6.61 -1.84 -20.52
N GLU A 28 -5.55 -1.27 -19.98
CA GLU A 28 -5.20 0.15 -20.06
C GLU A 28 -3.82 0.34 -20.70
N GLU A 29 -3.51 1.57 -21.13
CA GLU A 29 -2.14 1.92 -21.49
C GLU A 29 -1.26 1.79 -20.23
N GLU A 30 -0.36 0.80 -20.22
CA GLU A 30 0.59 0.50 -19.15
C GLU A 30 1.21 1.76 -18.51
N HIS A 31 1.53 2.76 -19.33
CA HIS A 31 2.09 4.03 -18.89
C HIS A 31 1.19 4.76 -17.87
N ARG A 32 -0.13 4.75 -18.05
CA ARG A 32 -1.07 5.41 -17.13
C ARG A 32 -1.17 4.70 -15.79
N VAL A 33 -1.04 3.37 -15.82
CA VAL A 33 -1.03 2.54 -14.61
C VAL A 33 0.19 2.88 -13.77
N ILE A 34 1.36 2.89 -14.41
CA ILE A 34 2.64 3.23 -13.79
C ILE A 34 2.59 4.65 -13.20
N GLU A 35 2.19 5.65 -14.00
CA GLU A 35 2.04 7.05 -13.53
C GLU A 35 1.10 7.16 -12.31
N GLY A 36 0.01 6.41 -12.31
CA GLY A 36 -0.95 6.37 -11.19
C GLY A 36 -0.33 5.85 -9.90
N ILE A 37 0.51 4.82 -10.00
CA ILE A 37 1.22 4.22 -8.88
C ILE A 37 2.36 5.11 -8.40
N GLU A 38 3.18 5.64 -9.30
CA GLU A 38 4.26 6.59 -8.96
C GLU A 38 3.69 7.81 -8.21
N SER A 39 2.60 8.40 -8.73
CA SER A 39 1.93 9.50 -8.06
C SER A 39 1.38 9.12 -6.67
N LEU A 40 0.94 7.87 -6.49
CA LEU A 40 0.54 7.37 -5.17
C LEU A 40 1.75 7.31 -4.23
N LEU A 41 2.87 6.72 -4.67
CA LEU A 41 4.06 6.53 -3.83
C LEU A 41 4.71 7.87 -3.46
N ASP A 42 4.89 8.77 -4.42
CA ASP A 42 5.46 10.10 -4.16
C ASP A 42 4.68 10.85 -3.08
N SER A 43 3.36 10.91 -3.23
CA SER A 43 2.49 11.56 -2.24
C SER A 43 2.41 10.78 -0.93
N PHE A 44 2.53 9.46 -0.95
CA PHE A 44 2.59 8.68 0.27
C PHE A 44 3.85 9.03 1.06
N GLU A 45 5.02 8.94 0.42
CA GLU A 45 6.33 9.14 1.02
C GLU A 45 6.51 10.56 1.56
N GLU A 46 6.13 11.58 0.77
CA GLU A 46 6.15 12.98 1.19
C GLU A 46 5.37 13.16 2.50
N ASN A 47 4.16 12.61 2.56
CA ASN A 47 3.25 12.79 3.67
C ASN A 47 3.66 12.01 4.93
N VAL A 48 4.01 10.73 4.79
CA VAL A 48 4.38 9.89 5.95
C VAL A 48 5.77 10.25 6.50
N SER A 49 6.64 10.87 5.70
CA SER A 49 7.91 11.42 6.20
C SER A 49 7.69 12.52 7.25
N GLN A 50 6.58 13.27 7.15
CA GLN A 50 6.22 14.33 8.10
C GLN A 50 5.36 13.80 9.25
N ASN A 51 4.41 12.92 8.95
CA ASN A 51 3.53 12.32 9.95
C ASN A 51 3.15 10.88 9.57
N PRO A 52 3.88 9.86 10.06
CA PRO A 52 3.59 8.45 9.77
C PRO A 52 2.16 8.01 10.12
N HIS A 53 1.51 8.72 11.05
CA HIS A 53 0.20 8.36 11.57
C HIS A 53 -0.96 9.19 11.00
N MET A 54 -0.72 10.02 9.98
CA MET A 54 -1.75 10.91 9.44
C MET A 54 -2.93 10.19 8.78
N TYR A 55 -2.68 9.04 8.16
CA TYR A 55 -3.74 8.28 7.51
C TYR A 55 -4.46 7.34 8.48
N SER A 56 -5.73 7.08 8.19
CA SER A 56 -6.59 6.28 9.07
C SER A 56 -6.15 4.82 9.14
N ARG A 57 -6.49 4.17 10.26
CA ARG A 57 -6.39 2.71 10.36
C ARG A 57 -7.33 2.07 9.36
N CYS A 58 -6.92 0.95 8.79
CA CYS A 58 -7.71 0.19 7.83
C CYS A 58 -8.98 -0.36 8.51
N ALA A 59 -10.14 0.20 8.19
CA ALA A 59 -11.40 -0.13 8.88
C ALA A 59 -11.76 -1.62 8.79
N ASP A 60 -11.56 -2.23 7.62
CA ASP A 60 -11.82 -3.65 7.38
C ASP A 60 -11.01 -4.53 8.33
N LEU A 61 -9.73 -4.21 8.51
CA LEU A 61 -8.82 -4.97 9.38
C LEU A 61 -9.06 -4.67 10.86
N VAL A 62 -9.44 -3.44 11.20
CA VAL A 62 -9.84 -3.07 12.57
C VAL A 62 -11.04 -3.89 13.02
N SER A 63 -12.00 -4.15 12.12
CA SER A 63 -13.16 -5.00 12.40
C SER A 63 -12.78 -6.45 12.75
N LEU A 64 -11.61 -6.90 12.27
CA LEU A 64 -11.02 -8.22 12.54
C LEU A 64 -10.02 -8.20 13.73
N GLY A 65 -9.90 -7.08 14.44
CA GLY A 65 -9.01 -6.92 15.60
C GLY A 65 -7.59 -6.44 15.27
N VAL A 66 -7.25 -6.26 14.00
CA VAL A 66 -5.94 -5.78 13.53
C VAL A 66 -5.91 -4.25 13.52
N LYS A 67 -5.14 -3.62 14.42
CA LYS A 67 -5.22 -2.17 14.71
C LYS A 67 -3.97 -1.36 14.31
N ASN A 68 -2.89 -2.03 13.91
CA ASN A 68 -1.62 -1.41 13.50
C ASN A 68 -1.60 -1.00 12.02
N ILE A 69 -2.44 -1.63 11.19
CA ILE A 69 -2.46 -1.37 9.75
C ILE A 69 -3.25 -0.11 9.41
N ARG A 70 -2.65 0.72 8.58
CA ARG A 70 -3.19 1.98 8.05
C ARG A 70 -3.35 1.88 6.54
N GLU A 71 -4.19 2.75 5.99
CA GLU A 71 -4.48 2.76 4.57
C GLU A 71 -4.32 4.16 3.97
N TYR A 72 -3.73 4.22 2.79
CA TYR A 72 -3.70 5.40 1.93
C TYR A 72 -4.34 5.06 0.59
N LYS A 73 -5.14 5.98 0.04
CA LYS A 73 -5.87 5.79 -1.22
C LYS A 73 -5.62 6.98 -2.13
N LYS A 74 -5.18 6.71 -3.36
CA LYS A 74 -4.95 7.72 -4.41
C LYS A 74 -4.96 7.04 -5.78
N SER A 75 -5.38 7.75 -6.83
CA SER A 75 -5.31 7.28 -8.22
C SER A 75 -5.98 5.91 -8.48
N GLY A 76 -7.04 5.56 -7.73
CA GLY A 76 -7.70 4.25 -7.87
C GLY A 76 -6.97 3.08 -7.19
N PHE A 77 -5.88 3.34 -6.48
CA PHE A 77 -5.12 2.37 -5.71
C PHE A 77 -5.28 2.59 -4.20
N ARG A 78 -4.94 1.56 -3.44
CA ARG A 78 -4.96 1.49 -1.98
C ARG A 78 -3.65 0.87 -1.51
N LEU A 79 -2.83 1.61 -0.79
CA LEU A 79 -1.63 1.12 -0.14
C LEU A 79 -1.93 0.85 1.33
N LEU A 80 -1.71 -0.38 1.78
CA LEU A 80 -1.69 -0.72 3.19
C LEU A 80 -0.28 -0.60 3.72
N TYR A 81 -0.15 -0.02 4.91
CA TYR A 81 1.13 0.20 5.54
C TYR A 81 1.03 0.09 7.06
N GLU A 82 2.17 -0.12 7.72
CA GLU A 82 2.27 -0.04 9.17
C GLU A 82 3.41 0.87 9.61
N VAL A 83 3.37 1.30 10.87
CA VAL A 83 4.39 2.14 11.48
C VAL A 83 5.00 1.40 12.65
N HIS A 84 6.32 1.21 12.61
CA HIS A 84 7.11 0.57 13.65
C HIS A 84 7.99 1.60 14.38
N ASP A 85 8.02 1.53 15.72
CA ASP A 85 8.79 2.41 16.61
C ASP A 85 8.67 3.92 16.33
N ASN A 86 7.58 4.36 15.70
CA ASN A 86 7.35 5.72 15.21
C ASN A 86 8.46 6.27 14.30
N LYS A 87 9.27 5.38 13.71
CA LYS A 87 10.45 5.74 12.90
C LYS A 87 10.50 5.01 11.57
N THR A 88 9.94 3.81 11.48
CA THR A 88 9.92 3.03 10.25
C THR A 88 8.51 2.88 9.75
N VAL A 89 8.30 3.18 8.47
CA VAL A 89 7.05 2.97 7.75
C VAL A 89 7.26 1.79 6.80
N TYR A 90 6.48 0.74 6.97
CA TYR A 90 6.51 -0.43 6.09
C TYR A 90 5.32 -0.39 5.13
N GLY A 91 5.58 -0.23 3.83
CA GLY A 91 4.60 -0.47 2.77
C GLY A 91 4.37 -1.97 2.60
N LEU A 92 3.15 -2.43 2.89
CA LEU A 92 2.84 -3.84 3.02
C LEU A 92 2.28 -4.44 1.74
N ILE A 93 1.27 -3.81 1.15
CA ILE A 93 0.61 -4.33 -0.06
C ILE A 93 -0.08 -3.20 -0.84
N LEU A 94 0.04 -3.25 -2.16
CA LEU A 94 -0.66 -2.37 -3.09
C LEU A 94 -1.89 -3.11 -3.65
N LEU A 95 -3.06 -2.49 -3.53
CA LEU A 95 -4.33 -3.03 -3.97
C LEU A 95 -5.03 -2.05 -4.90
N ARG A 96 -5.96 -2.55 -5.73
CA ARG A 96 -6.94 -1.64 -6.35
C ARG A 96 -7.95 -1.17 -5.33
N GLN A 97 -8.38 0.08 -5.41
CA GLN A 97 -9.28 0.69 -4.43
C GLN A 97 -10.63 -0.02 -4.31
N LYS A 98 -11.11 -0.64 -5.40
CA LYS A 98 -12.37 -1.41 -5.44
C LYS A 98 -12.19 -2.89 -5.12
N GLN A 99 -10.97 -3.36 -4.89
CA GLN A 99 -10.70 -4.76 -4.59
C GLN A 99 -11.11 -5.08 -3.16
N ASP A 100 -11.79 -6.21 -2.98
CA ASP A 100 -12.07 -6.75 -1.66
C ASP A 100 -10.74 -7.14 -1.00
N ILE A 101 -10.47 -6.54 0.16
CA ILE A 101 -9.20 -6.73 0.87
C ILE A 101 -9.01 -8.18 1.33
N SER A 102 -10.08 -8.87 1.72
CA SER A 102 -9.99 -10.26 2.18
C SER A 102 -9.66 -11.18 1.00
N MET A 103 -10.33 -10.98 -0.14
CA MET A 103 -10.01 -11.75 -1.35
C MET A 103 -8.60 -11.45 -1.85
N ALA A 104 -8.18 -10.19 -1.84
CA ALA A 104 -6.83 -9.81 -2.25
C ALA A 104 -5.74 -10.48 -1.41
N LEU A 105 -5.92 -10.52 -0.09
CA LEU A 105 -4.98 -11.17 0.82
C LEU A 105 -4.99 -12.70 0.64
N ILE A 106 -6.15 -13.29 0.38
CA ILE A 106 -6.26 -14.73 0.06
C ILE A 106 -5.53 -15.04 -1.25
N ASP A 107 -5.81 -14.30 -2.31
CA ASP A 107 -5.17 -14.49 -3.62
C ASP A 107 -3.65 -14.37 -3.50
N TYR A 108 -3.17 -13.35 -2.78
CA TYR A 108 -1.75 -13.18 -2.50
C TYR A 108 -1.15 -14.42 -1.82
N CYS A 109 -1.77 -14.91 -0.74
CA CYS A 109 -1.29 -16.10 -0.02
C CYS A 109 -1.31 -17.39 -0.86
N ILE A 110 -2.13 -17.45 -1.91
CA ILE A 110 -2.20 -18.60 -2.81
C ILE A 110 -1.13 -18.53 -3.91
N ILE A 111 -0.93 -17.34 -4.49
CA ILE A 111 -0.04 -17.10 -5.63
C ILE A 111 1.43 -17.07 -5.19
N HIS A 112 1.72 -16.37 -4.08
CA HIS A 112 3.07 -16.13 -3.59
C HIS A 112 3.32 -17.03 -2.35
N LYS A 113 3.98 -18.18 -2.56
CA LYS A 113 4.28 -19.20 -1.53
C LYS A 113 5.73 -19.19 -1.07
#